data_AF-A0A9P5P3P2-F1
#
_entry.id   AF-A0A9P5P3P2-F1
#
_cell.length_a   1.000
_cell.length_b   1.000
_cell.length_c   1.000
_cell.angle_alpha   90.00
_cell.angle_beta   90.00
_cell.angle_gamma   90.00
#
_symmetry.space_group_name_H-M   'P 1'
#
loop_
_entity.id
_entity.type
_entity.pdbx_description
1 polymer ?
#
loop_
_entity_poly.entity_id
_entity_poly.type
_entity_poly.pdbx_seq_one_letter_code
_entity_poly.pdbx_strand_id
1 'polypeptide(L)'
;MAHELGQDLELFKHASGLCFLSLPMFSDIPTTVWDEIPSLIVSDTVHGKIGNVVNHPSPPGIKELVLREYSGFGYFPLSSCTPPRLCTSISTLKLELHENENSSRNALVDTVFSSFTFPSLSCLVIMTGGRHPYREAWPKATLGSFLHRSSCVLTKFEVRRISVTDTDLITALNLMPSLVNLYVDDTPPGDDPVSPITPRFIRSLHGLLRSELNPSSSALVPELRELRLTFNGLEFDDSAFIDMVSSRWFPDALGVGLSCLRVVTLQFNARPVDEVVYRPLDCLDEAGMMVVVVGKDG
;
A
#
# COMPACT_ATOMS: atom_id res chain seq x y z
N MET A 1 -2.45 12.93 32.42
CA MET A 1 -1.04 13.02 31.95
C MET A 1 -0.91 13.37 30.46
N ALA A 2 -1.96 13.29 29.63
CA ALA A 2 -1.90 13.67 28.21
C ALA A 2 -2.02 15.20 27.91
N HIS A 3 -2.21 16.04 28.94
CA HIS A 3 -2.51 17.47 28.77
C HIS A 3 -1.27 18.37 28.63
N GLU A 4 -0.06 17.83 28.81
CA GLU A 4 1.20 18.61 28.79
C GLU A 4 1.93 18.60 27.43
N LEU A 5 1.69 17.61 26.56
CA LEU A 5 2.42 17.48 25.29
C LEU A 5 2.09 18.57 24.24
N GLY A 6 0.93 19.23 24.34
CA GLY A 6 0.57 20.30 23.40
C GLY A 6 1.43 21.56 23.54
N GLN A 7 2.04 21.79 24.71
CA GLN A 7 2.90 22.95 24.95
C GLN A 7 4.31 22.77 24.35
N ASP A 8 4.72 21.54 24.04
CA ASP A 8 6.07 21.24 23.54
C ASP A 8 6.24 21.44 22.04
N LEU A 9 5.16 21.65 21.26
CA LEU A 9 5.28 21.85 19.82
C LEU A 9 5.98 23.17 19.43
N GLU A 10 5.89 24.19 20.30
CA GLU A 10 6.63 25.45 20.13
C GLU A 10 8.15 25.24 20.21
N LEU A 11 8.64 24.17 20.85
CA LEU A 11 10.08 23.85 20.90
C LEU A 11 10.63 23.54 19.50
N PHE A 12 9.79 23.08 18.58
CA PHE A 12 10.20 22.77 17.21
C PHE A 12 10.14 23.96 16.25
N LYS A 13 9.62 25.11 16.68
CA LYS A 13 9.53 26.32 15.84
C LYS A 13 10.88 26.82 15.32
N HIS A 14 11.95 26.47 16.02
CA HIS A 14 13.33 26.84 15.65
C HIS A 14 14.17 25.63 15.20
N ALA A 15 13.57 24.44 15.09
CA ALA A 15 14.27 23.23 14.68
C ALA A 15 14.37 23.17 13.16
N SER A 16 15.29 23.94 12.58
CA SER A 16 15.57 23.89 11.14
C SER A 16 16.06 22.52 10.73
N GLY A 17 15.50 21.95 9.66
CA GLY A 17 15.89 20.64 9.14
C GLY A 17 15.13 19.45 9.73
N LEU A 18 13.95 19.69 10.29
CA LEU A 18 13.06 18.61 10.75
C LEU A 18 12.51 17.83 9.55
N CYS A 19 13.09 16.68 9.24
CA CYS A 19 12.65 15.85 8.12
C CYS A 19 11.33 15.09 8.40
N PHE A 20 10.92 15.01 9.67
CA PHE A 20 9.88 14.10 10.10
C PHE A 20 9.28 14.51 11.44
N LEU A 21 7.96 14.50 11.55
CA LEU A 21 7.23 14.73 12.79
C LEU A 21 6.28 13.57 13.06
N SER A 22 6.42 12.93 14.22
CA SER A 22 5.51 11.88 14.69
C SER A 22 4.76 12.35 15.92
N LEU A 23 3.44 12.34 15.83
CA LEU A 23 2.57 12.83 16.88
C LEU A 23 1.75 11.67 17.41
N PRO A 24 1.96 11.28 18.69
CA PRO A 24 1.21 10.22 19.32
C PRO A 24 -0.21 10.64 19.66
N MET A 25 -0.52 11.94 19.68
CA MET A 25 -1.86 12.48 19.88
C MET A 25 -1.96 13.83 19.17
N PHE A 26 -3.03 14.06 18.41
CA PHE A 26 -3.23 15.35 17.75
C PHE A 26 -3.82 16.40 18.70
N SER A 27 -2.98 17.33 19.17
CA SER A 27 -3.39 18.60 19.77
C SER A 27 -3.29 19.72 18.73
N ASP A 28 -3.81 20.92 19.02
CA ASP A 28 -3.84 22.02 18.05
C ASP A 28 -2.40 22.45 17.70
N ILE A 29 -1.96 22.18 16.47
CA ILE A 29 -0.57 22.39 16.03
C ILE A 29 -0.41 23.80 15.47
N PRO A 30 0.60 24.57 15.92
CA PRO A 30 0.90 25.88 15.36
C PRO A 30 1.15 25.80 13.85
N THR A 31 0.56 26.73 13.08
CA THR A 31 0.69 26.77 11.61
C THR A 31 2.12 26.94 11.12
N THR A 32 3.00 27.51 11.93
CA THR A 32 4.34 27.92 11.53
C THR A 32 5.34 26.76 11.43
N VAL A 33 5.02 25.60 12.01
CA VAL A 33 5.96 24.45 12.07
C VAL A 33 5.96 23.65 10.76
N TRP A 34 4.97 23.85 9.90
CA TRP A 34 4.69 22.93 8.82
C TRP A 34 5.46 23.15 7.51
N ASP A 35 6.02 24.33 7.29
CA ASP A 35 6.62 24.68 6.00
C ASP A 35 7.90 23.90 5.71
N GLU A 36 8.54 23.34 6.74
CA GLU A 36 9.83 22.64 6.62
C GLU A 36 9.73 21.11 6.67
N ILE A 37 8.54 20.55 6.95
CA ILE A 37 8.40 19.11 7.27
C ILE A 37 7.88 18.34 6.06
N PRO A 38 8.69 17.51 5.39
CA PRO A 38 8.25 16.76 4.22
C PRO A 38 7.40 15.52 4.57
N SER A 39 7.49 15.00 5.80
CA SER A 39 6.77 13.80 6.23
C SER A 39 6.11 13.98 7.60
N LEU A 40 4.81 13.70 7.66
CA LEU A 40 4.00 13.76 8.86
C LEU A 40 3.44 12.38 9.21
N ILE A 41 3.73 11.91 10.42
CA ILE A 41 3.05 10.76 11.02
C ILE A 41 2.06 11.23 12.06
N VAL A 42 0.81 10.84 11.86
CA VAL A 42 -0.27 11.02 12.81
C VAL A 42 -0.63 9.65 13.34
N SER A 43 -0.24 9.41 14.59
CA SER A 43 -0.74 8.29 15.37
C SER A 43 -1.91 8.80 16.23
N ASP A 44 -2.93 7.95 16.41
CA ASP A 44 -3.97 8.14 17.42
C ASP A 44 -4.74 9.48 17.34
N THR A 45 -5.80 9.48 16.54
CA THR A 45 -6.77 10.58 16.58
C THR A 45 -7.81 10.28 17.64
N VAL A 46 -7.44 10.40 18.91
CA VAL A 46 -8.30 10.14 20.09
C VAL A 46 -9.66 10.85 20.04
N HIS A 47 -9.93 11.79 19.12
CA HIS A 47 -11.20 12.52 19.07
C HIS A 47 -11.75 12.82 17.67
N GLY A 48 -11.56 11.94 16.68
CA GLY A 48 -12.05 12.24 15.32
C GLY A 48 -11.33 13.43 14.68
N LYS A 49 -10.18 13.83 15.25
CA LYS A 49 -9.38 15.00 14.85
C LYS A 49 -8.47 14.73 13.65
N ILE A 50 -8.62 13.61 12.93
CA ILE A 50 -7.96 13.45 11.63
C ILE A 50 -8.34 14.61 10.70
N GLY A 51 -9.58 15.08 10.83
CA GLY A 51 -10.05 16.29 10.19
C GLY A 51 -9.21 17.50 10.56
N ASN A 52 -8.73 17.65 11.80
CA ASN A 52 -7.96 18.83 12.25
C ASN A 52 -6.56 18.90 11.65
N VAL A 53 -5.89 17.75 11.46
CA VAL A 53 -4.60 17.69 10.76
C VAL A 53 -4.70 18.28 9.37
N VAL A 54 -5.85 18.07 8.73
CA VAL A 54 -6.06 18.38 7.31
C VAL A 54 -7.04 19.54 7.10
N ASN A 55 -7.70 20.02 8.16
CA ASN A 55 -8.52 21.23 8.22
C ASN A 55 -7.63 22.47 8.09
N HIS A 56 -6.39 22.37 8.57
CA HIS A 56 -5.41 23.37 8.22
C HIS A 56 -5.18 23.29 6.71
N PRO A 57 -5.19 24.43 5.98
CA PRO A 57 -4.78 24.44 4.58
C PRO A 57 -3.48 23.67 4.50
N SER A 58 -3.51 22.53 3.80
CA SER A 58 -2.41 21.56 3.81
C SER A 58 -1.12 22.33 3.60
N PRO A 59 -0.17 22.24 4.53
CA PRO A 59 1.06 22.97 4.40
C PRO A 59 1.74 22.58 3.09
N PRO A 60 2.24 23.54 2.32
CA PRO A 60 2.79 23.29 0.98
C PRO A 60 3.96 22.29 0.99
N GLY A 61 4.62 22.11 2.14
CA GLY A 61 5.80 21.26 2.32
C GLY A 61 5.53 19.76 2.49
N ILE A 62 4.39 19.34 3.06
CA ILE A 62 4.18 17.92 3.38
C ILE A 62 3.95 17.12 2.09
N LYS A 63 4.78 16.09 1.88
CA LYS A 63 4.69 15.16 0.75
C LYS A 63 4.25 13.76 1.17
N GLU A 64 4.57 13.37 2.39
CA GLU A 64 4.21 12.07 2.95
C GLU A 64 3.28 12.23 4.16
N LEU A 65 2.16 11.52 4.13
CA LEU A 65 1.22 11.41 5.23
C LEU A 65 1.13 9.95 5.67
N VAL A 66 1.46 9.68 6.93
CA VAL A 66 1.27 8.37 7.57
C VAL A 66 0.17 8.49 8.61
N LEU A 67 -0.84 7.64 8.50
CA LEU A 67 -1.96 7.58 9.42
C LEU A 67 -1.96 6.21 10.10
N ARG A 68 -1.82 6.20 11.43
CA ARG A 68 -1.75 4.97 12.23
C ARG A 68 -2.97 4.84 13.14
N GLU A 69 -3.64 3.70 13.05
CA GLU A 69 -4.70 3.27 13.96
C GLU A 69 -4.10 2.84 15.32
N TYR A 70 -4.75 3.16 16.43
CA TYR A 70 -4.23 2.83 17.77
C TYR A 70 -5.11 1.78 18.46
N SER A 71 -4.51 0.72 19.01
CA SER A 71 -5.21 -0.47 19.51
C SER A 71 -5.63 -0.41 20.99
N GLY A 72 -5.53 0.74 21.67
CA GLY A 72 -5.61 0.79 23.14
C GLY A 72 -6.74 1.60 23.76
N PHE A 73 -7.45 2.44 23.01
CA PHE A 73 -8.49 3.32 23.58
C PHE A 73 -9.85 3.08 22.93
N GLY A 74 -10.88 2.99 23.77
CA GLY A 74 -12.26 2.80 23.36
C GLY A 74 -12.70 3.82 22.31
N TYR A 75 -13.55 3.36 21.39
CA TYR A 75 -14.07 4.01 20.20
C TYR A 75 -14.16 5.53 20.22
N PHE A 76 -13.53 6.16 19.24
CA PHE A 76 -13.97 7.45 18.74
C PHE A 76 -14.17 7.33 17.23
N PRO A 77 -15.41 7.41 16.73
CA PRO A 77 -15.66 7.31 15.31
C PRO A 77 -14.97 8.48 14.61
N LEU A 78 -14.04 8.16 13.71
CA LEU A 78 -13.63 9.12 12.71
C LEU A 78 -14.91 9.47 11.91
N SER A 79 -15.33 10.72 11.98
CA SER A 79 -16.45 11.18 11.16
C SER A 79 -15.91 11.44 9.76
N SER A 80 -16.55 10.82 8.76
CA SER A 80 -16.23 11.13 7.37
C SER A 80 -16.49 12.62 7.11
N CYS A 81 -15.60 13.25 6.34
CA CYS A 81 -15.77 14.65 5.98
C CYS A 81 -16.63 14.75 4.72
N THR A 82 -17.74 15.48 4.81
CA THR A 82 -18.60 15.82 3.67
C THR A 82 -18.66 17.34 3.50
N PRO A 83 -18.14 17.89 2.39
CA PRO A 83 -17.50 17.20 1.25
C PRO A 83 -16.09 16.64 1.58
N PRO A 84 -15.57 15.69 0.77
CA PRO A 84 -14.19 15.23 0.89
C PRO A 84 -13.19 16.38 0.68
N ARG A 85 -12.12 16.37 1.45
CA ARG A 85 -11.11 17.43 1.51
C ARG A 85 -10.06 17.26 0.43
N LEU A 86 -9.60 18.38 -0.12
CA LEU A 86 -8.56 18.39 -1.15
C LEU A 86 -7.17 18.57 -0.52
N CYS A 87 -6.26 17.67 -0.85
CA CYS A 87 -4.87 17.66 -0.37
C CYS A 87 -3.91 17.55 -1.56
N THR A 88 -3.44 18.68 -2.08
CA THR A 88 -2.65 18.74 -3.33
C THR A 88 -1.15 18.49 -3.14
N SER A 89 -0.62 18.61 -1.93
CA SER A 89 0.82 18.47 -1.68
C SER A 89 1.26 17.02 -1.41
N ILE A 90 0.36 16.17 -0.91
CA ILE A 90 0.66 14.78 -0.52
C ILE A 90 0.82 13.90 -1.77
N SER A 91 2.02 13.33 -1.93
CA SER A 91 2.35 12.35 -2.97
C SER A 91 2.42 10.92 -2.44
N THR A 92 2.60 10.75 -1.13
CA THR A 92 2.68 9.44 -0.48
C THR A 92 1.69 9.35 0.67
N LEU A 93 0.81 8.35 0.64
CA LEU A 93 -0.12 8.03 1.72
C LEU A 93 0.19 6.64 2.26
N LYS A 94 0.45 6.54 3.57
CA LYS A 94 0.64 5.26 4.27
C LYS A 94 -0.43 5.11 5.34
N LEU A 95 -1.12 3.97 5.33
CA LEU A 95 -2.14 3.60 6.31
C LEU A 95 -1.62 2.41 7.11
N GLU A 96 -1.40 2.62 8.40
CA GLU A 96 -0.97 1.58 9.33
C GLU A 96 -2.16 1.17 10.20
N LEU A 97 -2.71 -0.01 9.91
CA LEU A 97 -3.93 -0.54 10.50
C LEU A 97 -3.61 -1.41 11.71
N HIS A 98 -4.51 -1.40 12.68
CA HIS A 98 -4.38 -2.21 13.90
C HIS A 98 -5.72 -2.88 14.18
N GLU A 99 -5.70 -4.20 14.42
CA GLU A 99 -6.90 -4.88 14.88
C GLU A 99 -7.29 -4.35 16.27
N ASN A 100 -8.56 -3.97 16.40
CA ASN A 100 -9.17 -3.66 17.68
C ASN A 100 -10.28 -4.69 17.87
N GLU A 101 -10.17 -5.54 18.89
CA GLU A 101 -11.18 -6.58 19.19
C GLU A 101 -12.59 -5.99 19.34
N ASN A 102 -12.66 -4.69 19.63
CA ASN A 102 -13.88 -3.95 19.78
C ASN A 102 -14.30 -3.21 18.50
N SER A 103 -13.45 -2.91 17.51
CA SER A 103 -13.79 -1.95 16.43
C SER A 103 -15.10 -2.29 15.70
N SER A 104 -16.02 -1.34 15.73
CA SER A 104 -17.29 -1.37 15.03
C SER A 104 -17.08 -0.64 13.71
N ARG A 105 -17.05 -1.39 12.60
CA ARG A 105 -17.36 -1.01 11.19
C ARG A 105 -16.75 0.25 10.55
N ASN A 106 -16.01 1.09 11.27
CA ASN A 106 -15.45 2.33 10.75
C ASN A 106 -13.94 2.20 10.64
N ALA A 107 -13.50 1.34 9.71
CA ALA A 107 -12.10 1.20 9.37
C ALA A 107 -11.47 2.57 9.07
N LEU A 108 -10.27 2.83 9.60
CA LEU A 108 -9.46 3.99 9.26
C LEU A 108 -9.39 4.20 7.74
N VAL A 109 -9.23 3.11 6.99
CA VAL A 109 -9.15 3.13 5.53
C VAL A 109 -10.41 3.72 4.89
N ASP A 110 -11.59 3.23 5.26
CA ASP A 110 -12.86 3.74 4.72
C ASP A 110 -13.06 5.21 5.04
N THR A 111 -12.69 5.62 6.25
CA THR A 111 -12.82 7.02 6.65
C THR A 111 -11.88 7.90 5.85
N VAL A 112 -10.62 7.52 5.68
CA VAL A 112 -9.64 8.26 4.88
C VAL A 112 -10.09 8.34 3.43
N PHE A 113 -10.45 7.21 2.83
CA PHE A 113 -10.91 7.14 1.44
C PHE A 113 -12.22 7.88 1.19
N SER A 114 -13.07 8.04 2.20
CA SER A 114 -14.28 8.85 2.09
C SER A 114 -14.03 10.34 2.34
N SER A 115 -13.00 10.69 3.11
CA SER A 115 -12.78 12.05 3.61
C SER A 115 -11.78 12.87 2.80
N PHE A 116 -10.95 12.24 1.96
CA PHE A 116 -9.84 12.93 1.30
C PHE A 116 -9.77 12.70 -0.21
N THR A 117 -9.19 13.67 -0.89
CA THR A 117 -8.91 13.70 -2.32
C THR A 117 -7.45 14.13 -2.48
N PHE A 118 -6.61 13.25 -3.03
CA PHE A 118 -5.17 13.50 -3.17
C PHE A 118 -4.75 13.48 -4.64
N PRO A 119 -4.92 14.58 -5.39
CA PRO A 119 -4.62 14.60 -6.82
C PRO A 119 -3.15 14.35 -7.17
N SER A 120 -2.23 14.63 -6.25
CA SER A 120 -0.80 14.41 -6.44
C SER A 120 -0.32 13.05 -5.93
N LEU A 121 -1.21 12.19 -5.44
CA LEU A 121 -0.85 10.89 -4.88
C LEU A 121 -0.26 9.99 -5.95
N SER A 122 0.96 9.52 -5.71
CA SER A 122 1.66 8.59 -6.59
C SER A 122 2.05 7.30 -5.88
N CYS A 123 2.08 7.29 -4.54
CA CYS A 123 2.38 6.13 -3.72
C CYS A 123 1.30 5.89 -2.65
N LEU A 124 0.70 4.70 -2.66
CA LEU A 124 -0.23 4.24 -1.64
C LEU A 124 0.32 2.99 -0.95
N VAL A 125 0.40 3.02 0.37
CA VAL A 125 0.82 1.89 1.19
C VAL A 125 -0.27 1.59 2.22
N ILE A 126 -0.74 0.36 2.26
CA ILE A 126 -1.66 -0.10 3.30
C ILE A 126 -0.98 -1.28 4.00
N MET A 127 -0.79 -1.17 5.32
CA MET A 127 -0.12 -2.21 6.09
C MET A 127 -0.77 -2.42 7.45
N THR A 128 -0.53 -3.55 8.09
CA THR A 128 -0.85 -3.75 9.50
C THR A 128 0.40 -3.59 10.37
N GLY A 129 0.26 -2.83 11.46
CA GLY A 129 1.33 -2.63 12.45
C GLY A 129 1.26 -3.60 13.64
N GLY A 130 0.13 -4.31 13.78
CA GLY A 130 -0.16 -5.18 14.91
C GLY A 130 0.36 -6.61 14.78
N ARG A 131 0.32 -7.34 15.91
CA ARG A 131 0.54 -8.80 15.94
C ARG A 131 -0.69 -9.61 15.59
N HIS A 132 -1.80 -8.95 15.29
CA HIS A 132 -3.09 -9.59 15.08
C HIS A 132 -3.64 -9.25 13.70
N PRO A 133 -4.36 -10.19 13.05
CA PRO A 133 -4.76 -10.04 11.67
C PRO A 133 -5.79 -8.93 11.52
N TYR A 134 -5.60 -8.04 10.55
CA TYR A 134 -6.66 -7.11 10.22
C TYR A 134 -7.81 -7.87 9.56
N ARG A 135 -8.96 -7.95 10.26
CA ARG A 135 -10.13 -8.76 9.86
C ARG A 135 -11.20 -7.98 9.12
N GLU A 136 -11.10 -6.66 9.04
CA GLU A 136 -12.09 -5.86 8.32
C GLU A 136 -12.04 -6.17 6.83
N ALA A 137 -13.20 -6.06 6.18
CA ALA A 137 -13.30 -6.32 4.75
C ALA A 137 -12.44 -5.33 3.95
N TRP A 138 -11.90 -5.80 2.82
CA TRP A 138 -11.17 -4.93 1.90
C TRP A 138 -12.08 -3.77 1.42
N PRO A 139 -11.63 -2.51 1.50
CA PRO A 139 -12.45 -1.31 1.24
C PRO A 139 -12.62 -1.06 -0.28
N LYS A 140 -13.17 -2.04 -1.00
CA LYS A 140 -13.26 -2.05 -2.48
C LYS A 140 -14.02 -0.85 -3.04
N ALA A 141 -15.19 -0.56 -2.48
CA ALA A 141 -16.08 0.50 -2.97
C ALA A 141 -15.51 1.91 -2.68
N THR A 142 -14.98 2.10 -1.46
CA THR A 142 -14.41 3.38 -1.02
C THR A 142 -13.07 3.64 -1.70
N LEU A 143 -12.22 2.62 -1.91
CA LEU A 143 -10.98 2.73 -2.69
C LEU A 143 -11.28 3.18 -4.13
N GLY A 144 -12.23 2.56 -4.82
CA GLY A 144 -12.61 2.96 -6.17
C GLY A 144 -13.12 4.40 -6.24
N SER A 145 -13.99 4.78 -5.31
CA SER A 145 -14.51 6.15 -5.21
C SER A 145 -13.41 7.17 -4.91
N PHE A 146 -12.44 6.78 -4.07
CA PHE A 146 -11.29 7.58 -3.70
C PHE A 146 -10.34 7.83 -4.86
N LEU A 147 -9.97 6.78 -5.60
CA LEU A 147 -9.07 6.88 -6.77
C LEU A 147 -9.73 7.71 -7.88
N HIS A 148 -11.01 7.46 -8.15
CA HIS A 148 -11.76 8.22 -9.14
C HIS A 148 -11.80 9.71 -8.80
N ARG A 149 -12.20 10.04 -7.56
CA ARG A 149 -12.29 11.43 -7.11
C ARG A 149 -10.93 12.12 -7.03
N SER A 150 -9.89 11.40 -6.62
CA SER A 150 -8.52 11.94 -6.58
C SER A 150 -7.96 12.15 -7.97
N SER A 151 -8.38 11.37 -8.97
CA SER A 151 -7.84 11.44 -10.34
C SER A 151 -6.31 11.39 -10.36
N CYS A 152 -5.72 10.68 -9.40
CA CYS A 152 -4.30 10.60 -9.18
C CYS A 152 -3.67 9.48 -10.01
N VAL A 153 -2.38 9.60 -10.30
CA VAL A 153 -1.63 8.59 -11.06
C VAL A 153 -0.79 7.78 -10.10
N LEU A 154 -1.34 6.68 -9.60
CA LEU A 154 -0.61 5.76 -8.73
C LEU A 154 0.44 4.99 -9.53
N THR A 155 1.70 5.19 -9.15
CA THR A 155 2.86 4.47 -9.70
C THR A 155 3.38 3.42 -8.74
N LYS A 156 3.06 3.54 -7.45
CA LYS A 156 3.47 2.59 -6.42
C LYS A 156 2.31 2.20 -5.51
N PHE A 157 2.15 0.89 -5.30
CA PHE A 157 1.13 0.32 -4.45
C PHE A 157 1.72 -0.81 -3.63
N GLU A 158 1.51 -0.75 -2.32
CA GLU A 158 1.98 -1.77 -1.40
C GLU A 158 0.85 -2.22 -0.48
N VAL A 159 0.68 -3.54 -0.35
CA VAL A 159 -0.22 -4.17 0.62
C VAL A 159 0.61 -5.09 1.47
N ARG A 160 0.69 -4.82 2.78
CA ARG A 160 1.54 -5.59 3.68
C ARG A 160 0.76 -6.13 4.86
N ARG A 161 0.79 -7.45 5.05
CA ARG A 161 0.22 -8.13 6.22
C ARG A 161 -1.27 -7.84 6.42
N ILE A 162 -2.00 -7.63 5.33
CA ILE A 162 -3.44 -7.39 5.32
C ILE A 162 -4.13 -8.61 4.72
N SER A 163 -5.21 -9.05 5.36
CA SER A 163 -6.09 -10.07 4.78
C SER A 163 -6.86 -9.46 3.61
N VAL A 164 -6.46 -9.79 2.38
CA VAL A 164 -7.14 -9.37 1.16
C VAL A 164 -7.25 -10.57 0.24
N THR A 165 -8.43 -10.79 -0.33
CA THR A 165 -8.60 -11.87 -1.31
C THR A 165 -7.87 -11.50 -2.60
N ASP A 166 -7.38 -12.48 -3.34
CA ASP A 166 -6.85 -12.28 -4.69
C ASP A 166 -7.84 -11.55 -5.61
N THR A 167 -9.14 -11.85 -5.52
CA THR A 167 -10.20 -11.18 -6.31
C THR A 167 -10.24 -9.68 -6.03
N ASP A 168 -10.16 -9.30 -4.76
CA ASP A 168 -10.20 -7.91 -4.33
C ASP A 168 -8.92 -7.17 -4.68
N LEU A 169 -7.76 -7.82 -4.53
CA LEU A 169 -6.47 -7.29 -4.97
C LEU A 169 -6.45 -7.06 -6.50
N ILE A 170 -6.88 -8.05 -7.29
CA ILE A 170 -7.01 -7.91 -8.75
C ILE A 170 -7.97 -6.77 -9.11
N THR A 171 -9.10 -6.65 -8.39
CA THR A 171 -10.04 -5.55 -8.62
C THR A 171 -9.39 -4.20 -8.33
N ALA A 172 -8.62 -4.08 -7.25
CA ALA A 172 -7.88 -2.86 -6.92
C ALA A 172 -6.86 -2.51 -8.00
N LEU A 173 -6.06 -3.48 -8.45
CA LEU A 173 -5.04 -3.28 -9.48
C LEU A 173 -5.62 -2.84 -10.84
N ASN A 174 -6.84 -3.26 -11.17
CA ASN A 174 -7.54 -2.79 -12.38
C ASN A 174 -7.85 -1.28 -12.35
N LEU A 175 -7.89 -0.66 -11.18
CA LEU A 175 -8.09 0.79 -11.01
C LEU A 175 -6.79 1.58 -11.16
N MET A 176 -5.64 0.91 -11.30
CA MET A 176 -4.30 1.52 -11.26
C MET A 176 -3.45 1.11 -12.48
N PRO A 177 -3.87 1.43 -13.72
CA PRO A 177 -3.15 1.00 -14.92
C PRO A 177 -1.72 1.55 -15.04
N SER A 178 -1.43 2.69 -14.39
CA SER A 178 -0.10 3.32 -14.40
C SER A 178 0.87 2.78 -13.33
N LEU A 179 0.51 1.67 -12.68
CA LEU A 179 1.31 1.10 -11.60
C LEU A 179 2.64 0.56 -12.12
N VAL A 180 3.74 1.05 -11.56
CA VAL A 180 5.12 0.68 -11.89
C VAL A 180 5.70 -0.27 -10.85
N ASN A 181 5.40 -0.05 -9.56
CA ASN A 181 5.93 -0.82 -8.44
C ASN A 181 4.78 -1.45 -7.64
N LEU A 182 4.79 -2.77 -7.52
CA LEU A 182 3.85 -3.54 -6.71
C LEU A 182 4.61 -4.33 -5.64
N TYR A 183 4.19 -4.15 -4.38
CA TYR A 183 4.65 -5.01 -3.28
C TYR A 183 3.47 -5.64 -2.56
N VAL A 184 3.47 -6.97 -2.47
CA VAL A 184 2.49 -7.74 -1.69
C VAL A 184 3.25 -8.55 -0.65
N ASP A 185 3.00 -8.27 0.62
CA ASP A 185 3.52 -9.06 1.74
C ASP A 185 2.37 -9.82 2.41
N ASP A 186 2.38 -11.13 2.23
CA ASP A 186 1.41 -12.08 2.76
C ASP A 186 1.90 -12.73 4.06
N THR A 187 2.81 -12.10 4.80
CA THR A 187 3.18 -12.57 6.13
C THR A 187 1.96 -12.47 7.06
N PRO A 188 1.45 -13.59 7.60
CA PRO A 188 0.31 -13.59 8.48
C PRO A 188 0.58 -12.78 9.73
N PRO A 189 -0.43 -12.06 10.21
CA PRO A 189 -0.44 -11.66 11.60
C PRO A 189 -1.07 -12.77 12.51
N GLY A 190 -1.37 -13.97 12.01
CA GLY A 190 -2.05 -15.02 12.79
C GLY A 190 -2.13 -16.37 12.10
N ASP A 191 -2.90 -17.30 12.66
CA ASP A 191 -2.85 -18.73 12.28
C ASP A 191 -3.57 -19.11 10.97
N ASP A 192 -4.40 -18.23 10.39
CA ASP A 192 -5.21 -18.59 9.20
C ASP A 192 -5.67 -17.39 8.32
N PRO A 193 -4.78 -16.51 7.82
CA PRO A 193 -5.20 -15.49 6.85
C PRO A 193 -5.33 -16.07 5.43
N VAL A 194 -6.29 -15.52 4.70
CA VAL A 194 -6.43 -15.79 3.26
C VAL A 194 -5.31 -15.07 2.52
N SER A 195 -4.46 -15.83 1.85
CA SER A 195 -3.39 -15.29 1.02
C SER A 195 -3.93 -14.66 -0.27
N PRO A 196 -3.54 -13.42 -0.62
CA PRO A 196 -3.82 -12.86 -1.95
C PRO A 196 -2.93 -13.44 -3.05
N ILE A 197 -1.82 -14.11 -2.70
CA ILE A 197 -0.82 -14.59 -3.66
C ILE A 197 -1.23 -16.00 -4.12
N THR A 198 -2.32 -16.07 -4.87
CA THR A 198 -2.84 -17.32 -5.45
C THR A 198 -2.32 -17.52 -6.88
N PRO A 199 -2.41 -18.75 -7.44
CA PRO A 199 -2.12 -18.97 -8.86
C PRO A 199 -2.97 -18.08 -9.79
N ARG A 200 -4.21 -17.76 -9.38
CA ARG A 200 -5.09 -16.85 -10.12
C ARG A 200 -4.53 -15.41 -10.12
N PHE A 201 -4.07 -14.92 -8.98
CA PHE A 201 -3.40 -13.63 -8.89
C PHE A 201 -2.16 -13.57 -9.78
N ILE A 202 -1.28 -14.56 -9.68
CA ILE A 202 -0.05 -14.64 -10.49
C ILE A 202 -0.39 -14.63 -11.99
N ARG A 203 -1.33 -15.47 -12.44
CA ARG A 203 -1.74 -15.52 -13.86
C ARG A 203 -2.42 -14.22 -14.32
N SER A 204 -3.11 -13.51 -13.43
CA SER A 204 -3.71 -12.20 -13.77
C SER A 204 -2.67 -11.13 -14.08
N LEU A 205 -1.45 -11.27 -13.54
CA LEU A 205 -0.30 -10.44 -13.86
C LEU A 205 0.41 -10.88 -15.15
N HIS A 206 0.00 -11.93 -15.85
CA HIS A 206 0.69 -12.32 -17.09
C HIS A 206 0.52 -11.26 -18.19
N GLY A 207 1.59 -10.97 -18.95
CA GLY A 207 1.60 -9.89 -19.95
C GLY A 207 0.75 -10.19 -21.20
N LEU A 208 0.65 -11.46 -21.60
CA LEU A 208 0.02 -11.87 -22.87
C LEU A 208 -1.31 -12.62 -22.73
N LEU A 209 -1.66 -13.06 -21.52
CA LEU A 209 -2.81 -13.92 -21.32
C LEU A 209 -4.05 -13.06 -21.14
N ARG A 210 -5.07 -13.33 -21.95
CA ARG A 210 -6.42 -12.83 -21.69
C ARG A 210 -6.95 -13.58 -20.47
N SER A 211 -7.02 -12.89 -19.33
CA SER A 211 -7.75 -13.42 -18.19
C SER A 211 -9.25 -13.44 -18.52
N GLU A 212 -9.94 -14.53 -18.17
CA GLU A 212 -11.40 -14.62 -18.30
C GLU A 212 -12.13 -13.49 -17.55
N LEU A 213 -11.48 -12.93 -16.52
CA LEU A 213 -12.00 -11.83 -15.71
C LEU A 213 -11.87 -10.45 -16.37
N ASN A 214 -11.11 -10.32 -17.47
CA ASN A 214 -10.90 -9.04 -18.13
C ASN A 214 -10.94 -9.18 -19.67
N PRO A 215 -12.14 -9.26 -20.27
CA PRO A 215 -12.30 -9.44 -21.72
C PRO A 215 -11.77 -8.26 -22.55
N SER A 216 -11.51 -7.12 -21.90
CA SER A 216 -11.03 -5.85 -22.49
C SER A 216 -9.61 -5.89 -23.07
N SER A 217 -8.93 -7.04 -23.03
CA SER A 217 -7.65 -7.34 -23.70
C SER A 217 -6.39 -6.61 -23.22
N SER A 218 -6.48 -5.68 -22.26
CA SER A 218 -5.30 -5.08 -21.65
C SER A 218 -4.76 -5.92 -20.49
N ALA A 219 -3.45 -6.14 -20.45
CA ALA A 219 -2.80 -6.78 -19.30
C ALA A 219 -3.10 -5.97 -18.02
N LEU A 220 -3.23 -6.67 -16.89
CA LEU A 220 -3.33 -6.01 -15.59
C LEU A 220 -2.03 -5.23 -15.34
N VAL A 221 -2.10 -3.96 -14.93
CA VAL A 221 -0.92 -3.12 -14.65
C VAL A 221 0.14 -3.17 -15.78
N PRO A 222 -0.17 -2.64 -16.99
CA PRO A 222 0.71 -2.73 -18.15
C PRO A 222 2.08 -2.07 -17.93
N GLU A 223 2.17 -1.11 -17.01
CA GLU A 223 3.41 -0.37 -16.71
C GLU A 223 4.28 -1.00 -15.62
N LEU A 224 3.94 -2.20 -15.13
CA LEU A 224 4.63 -2.83 -14.00
C LEU A 224 6.10 -3.17 -14.35
N ARG A 225 7.03 -2.56 -13.61
CA ARG A 225 8.48 -2.76 -13.75
C ARG A 225 9.11 -3.41 -12.52
N GLU A 226 8.46 -3.31 -11.38
CA GLU A 226 8.96 -3.91 -10.14
C GLU A 226 7.85 -4.68 -9.44
N LEU A 227 8.11 -5.97 -9.22
CA LEU A 227 7.24 -6.86 -8.48
C LEU A 227 7.99 -7.42 -7.27
N ARG A 228 7.45 -7.20 -6.08
CA ARG A 228 7.91 -7.83 -4.85
C ARG A 228 6.78 -8.63 -4.24
N LEU A 229 7.06 -9.88 -3.91
CA LEU A 229 6.13 -10.80 -3.26
C LEU A 229 6.83 -11.42 -2.04
N THR A 230 6.18 -11.33 -0.89
CA THR A 230 6.55 -12.12 0.30
C THR A 230 5.42 -13.10 0.55
N PHE A 231 5.69 -14.40 0.41
CA PHE A 231 4.70 -15.48 0.49
C PHE A 231 4.93 -16.35 1.73
N ASN A 232 3.87 -16.64 2.48
CA ASN A 232 3.94 -17.43 3.70
C ASN A 232 3.26 -18.81 3.60
N GLY A 233 2.90 -19.26 2.40
CA GLY A 233 2.37 -20.61 2.19
C GLY A 233 3.45 -21.65 1.88
N LEU A 234 3.04 -22.92 1.96
CA LEU A 234 3.84 -24.07 1.50
C LEU A 234 3.59 -24.37 0.02
N GLU A 235 2.39 -24.08 -0.48
CA GLU A 235 1.95 -24.37 -1.84
C GLU A 235 1.97 -23.10 -2.68
N PHE A 236 3.01 -22.94 -3.48
CA PHE A 236 3.16 -21.84 -4.44
C PHE A 236 3.24 -22.42 -5.85
N ASP A 237 2.53 -21.83 -6.81
CA ASP A 237 2.60 -22.23 -8.22
C ASP A 237 3.84 -21.61 -8.86
N ASP A 238 4.99 -22.23 -8.58
CA ASP A 238 6.31 -21.85 -9.11
C ASP A 238 6.29 -21.71 -10.64
N SER A 239 5.62 -22.63 -11.32
CA SER A 239 5.54 -22.67 -12.78
C SER A 239 4.79 -21.46 -13.34
N ALA A 240 3.63 -21.12 -12.76
CA ALA A 240 2.87 -19.95 -13.18
C ALA A 240 3.61 -18.64 -12.89
N PHE A 241 4.40 -18.60 -11.81
CA PHE A 241 5.21 -17.42 -11.50
C PHE A 241 6.32 -17.21 -12.53
N ILE A 242 7.07 -18.26 -12.87
CA ILE A 242 8.14 -18.20 -13.88
C ILE A 242 7.58 -17.81 -15.25
N ASP A 243 6.45 -18.40 -15.64
CA ASP A 243 5.75 -18.09 -16.89
C ASP A 243 5.32 -16.61 -16.93
N MET A 244 4.71 -16.11 -15.83
CA MET A 244 4.32 -14.71 -15.70
C MET A 244 5.52 -13.76 -15.82
N VAL A 245 6.62 -14.02 -15.10
CA VAL A 245 7.83 -13.18 -15.16
C VAL A 245 8.42 -13.16 -16.58
N SER A 246 8.53 -14.34 -17.21
CA SER A 246 9.05 -14.49 -18.57
C SER A 246 8.20 -13.72 -19.58
N SER A 247 6.87 -13.76 -19.44
CA SER A 247 5.92 -13.06 -20.32
C SER A 247 6.07 -11.53 -20.29
N ARG A 248 6.61 -10.98 -19.19
CA ARG A 248 6.81 -9.54 -19.01
C ARG A 248 8.22 -9.07 -19.27
N TRP A 249 9.17 -9.96 -19.54
CA TRP A 249 10.55 -9.54 -19.81
C TRP A 249 10.71 -8.98 -21.24
N PHE A 250 10.05 -9.58 -22.24
CA PHE A 250 10.16 -9.18 -23.65
C PHE A 250 8.84 -8.74 -24.33
N PRO A 251 8.07 -7.79 -23.78
CA PRO A 251 6.84 -7.32 -24.40
C PRO A 251 7.05 -6.49 -25.69
N ASP A 252 8.17 -5.77 -25.81
CA ASP A 252 8.39 -4.80 -26.90
C ASP A 252 8.49 -5.45 -28.28
N ALA A 253 8.89 -6.72 -28.36
CA ALA A 253 8.91 -7.48 -29.62
C ALA A 253 7.52 -7.60 -30.26
N LEU A 254 6.45 -7.39 -29.49
CA LEU A 254 5.08 -7.59 -29.91
C LEU A 254 4.30 -6.27 -30.06
N GLY A 255 4.89 -5.11 -29.72
CA GLY A 255 4.23 -3.79 -29.84
C GLY A 255 3.01 -3.61 -28.94
N VAL A 256 2.91 -4.36 -27.83
CA VAL A 256 1.69 -4.47 -27.00
C VAL A 256 1.55 -3.29 -26.01
N GLY A 257 2.50 -2.37 -25.96
CA GLY A 257 2.46 -1.22 -25.04
C GLY A 257 2.57 -1.63 -23.57
N LEU A 258 3.30 -2.71 -23.28
CA LEU A 258 3.58 -3.15 -21.91
C LEU A 258 5.02 -2.77 -21.56
N SER A 259 5.24 -2.24 -20.36
CA SER A 259 6.58 -2.07 -19.83
C SER A 259 7.20 -3.44 -19.48
N CYS A 260 8.49 -3.58 -19.75
CA CYS A 260 9.27 -4.73 -19.30
C CYS A 260 9.37 -4.76 -17.77
N LEU A 261 9.11 -5.91 -17.15
CA LEU A 261 9.46 -6.16 -15.76
C LEU A 261 10.98 -6.10 -15.61
N ARG A 262 11.50 -5.36 -14.64
CA ARG A 262 12.96 -5.17 -14.43
C ARG A 262 13.43 -5.71 -13.10
N VAL A 263 12.57 -5.68 -12.08
CA VAL A 263 12.90 -6.13 -10.74
C VAL A 263 11.85 -7.14 -10.28
N VAL A 264 12.32 -8.31 -9.88
CA VAL A 264 11.49 -9.36 -9.31
C VAL A 264 12.11 -9.83 -8.00
N THR A 265 11.35 -9.71 -6.92
CA THR A 265 11.71 -10.27 -5.63
C THR A 265 10.62 -11.21 -5.17
N LEU A 266 10.97 -12.46 -4.89
CA LEU A 266 10.10 -13.45 -4.29
C LEU A 266 10.74 -13.98 -3.02
N GLN A 267 10.09 -13.80 -1.89
CA GLN A 267 10.55 -14.28 -0.60
C GLN A 267 9.57 -15.30 -0.05
N PHE A 268 10.06 -16.49 0.27
CA PHE A 268 9.31 -17.54 0.95
C PHE A 268 9.62 -17.52 2.44
N ASN A 269 8.60 -17.34 3.28
CA ASN A 269 8.78 -17.38 4.74
C ASN A 269 8.57 -18.78 5.32
N ALA A 270 7.80 -19.63 4.63
CA ALA A 270 7.38 -20.93 5.17
C ALA A 270 8.10 -22.13 4.54
N ARG A 271 8.84 -21.93 3.44
CA ARG A 271 9.51 -23.02 2.71
C ARG A 271 10.89 -22.60 2.17
N PRO A 272 11.82 -23.56 1.95
CA PRO A 272 13.06 -23.31 1.22
C PRO A 272 12.78 -23.09 -0.27
N VAL A 273 13.77 -22.57 -1.00
CA VAL A 273 13.72 -22.40 -2.46
C VAL A 273 14.32 -23.62 -3.14
N ASP A 274 13.64 -24.15 -4.15
CA ASP A 274 14.22 -25.11 -5.08
C ASP A 274 14.89 -24.37 -6.25
N GLU A 275 16.21 -24.21 -6.16
CA GLU A 275 17.00 -23.50 -7.18
C GLU A 275 16.85 -24.12 -8.58
N VAL A 276 16.59 -25.43 -8.69
CA VAL A 276 16.42 -26.09 -9.98
C VAL A 276 15.14 -25.63 -10.67
N VAL A 277 14.08 -25.41 -9.91
CA VAL A 277 12.80 -24.89 -10.41
C VAL A 277 12.95 -23.46 -10.93
N TYR A 278 13.75 -22.62 -10.25
CA TYR A 278 13.93 -21.20 -10.59
C TYR A 278 15.03 -20.91 -11.61
N ARG A 279 15.86 -21.90 -11.97
CA ARG A 279 16.89 -21.79 -13.03
C ARG A 279 16.44 -21.11 -14.33
N PRO A 280 15.19 -21.27 -14.83
CA PRO A 280 14.75 -20.54 -16.02
C PRO A 280 14.82 -19.01 -15.90
N LEU A 281 14.87 -18.46 -14.68
CA LEU A 281 15.01 -17.02 -14.46
C LEU A 281 16.47 -16.53 -14.56
N ASP A 282 17.46 -17.42 -14.46
CA ASP A 282 18.89 -17.05 -14.53
C ASP A 282 19.23 -16.36 -15.85
N CYS A 283 18.67 -16.84 -16.97
CA CYS A 283 18.89 -16.23 -18.28
C CYS A 283 18.25 -14.83 -18.41
N LEU A 284 17.22 -14.54 -17.61
CA LEU A 284 16.62 -13.21 -17.55
C LEU A 284 17.49 -12.26 -16.72
N ASP A 285 18.08 -12.76 -15.63
CA ASP A 285 19.03 -12.02 -14.81
C ASP A 285 20.30 -11.66 -15.61
N GLU A 286 20.86 -12.62 -16.34
CA GLU A 286 21.97 -12.40 -17.29
C GLU A 286 21.62 -11.39 -18.39
N ALA A 287 20.36 -11.31 -18.79
CA ALA A 287 19.86 -10.33 -19.76
C ALA A 287 19.61 -8.94 -19.17
N GLY A 288 19.76 -8.76 -17.85
CA GLY A 288 19.65 -7.48 -17.14
C GLY A 288 18.36 -7.27 -16.35
N MET A 289 17.54 -8.32 -16.15
CA MET A 289 16.53 -8.31 -15.07
C MET A 289 17.27 -8.43 -13.74
N MET A 290 16.74 -7.91 -12.64
CA MET A 290 17.21 -8.24 -11.30
C MET A 290 16.23 -9.25 -10.69
N VAL A 291 16.67 -10.50 -10.54
CA VAL A 291 15.85 -11.58 -9.97
C VAL A 291 16.41 -11.99 -8.61
N VAL A 292 15.56 -11.93 -7.58
CA VAL A 292 15.92 -12.35 -6.21
C VAL A 292 14.85 -13.30 -5.71
N VAL A 293 15.21 -14.57 -5.51
CA VAL A 293 14.34 -15.60 -4.94
C VAL A 293 14.97 -16.10 -3.64
N VAL A 294 14.32 -15.86 -2.51
CA VAL A 294 14.86 -16.15 -1.17
C VAL A 294 13.95 -17.13 -0.46
N GLY A 295 14.55 -18.16 0.14
CA GLY A 295 13.84 -19.14 0.96
C GLY A 295 13.79 -18.74 2.43
N LYS A 296 13.11 -19.55 3.24
CA LYS A 296 13.00 -19.34 4.69
C LYS A 296 14.34 -19.18 5.41
N ASP A 297 15.39 -19.83 4.91
CA ASP A 297 16.71 -19.89 5.53
C ASP A 297 17.72 -18.88 4.96
N GLY A 298 17.28 -18.01 4.03
CA GLY A 298 18.13 -17.07 3.27
C GLY A 298 17.98 -15.61 3.67
#